data_AF-A0A7J7CHE6-F1
#
_entry.id   AF-A0A7J7CHE6-F1
#
_cell.length_a   1.000
_cell.length_b   1.000
_cell.length_c   1.000
_cell.angle_alpha   90.00
_cell.angle_beta   90.00
_cell.angle_gamma   90.00
#
_symmetry.space_group_name_H-M   'P 1'
#
loop_
_entity.id
_entity.type
_entity.pdbx_description
1 polymer ?
#
loop_
_entity_poly.entity_id
_entity_poly.type
_entity_poly.pdbx_seq_one_letter_code
_entity_poly.pdbx_strand_id
1 'polypeptide(L)'
;MSNIPVDVMDAPNEYILYMDVPGLNKSDIQITVEEDKTLVIRSGGKRKHDEVEAEGCKYIRLERKVPQKMSRKLRLPENANVSAITAKCENGELTVIVEKLPAPKPKSVQVAIS
;
A
#
# COMPACT_ATOMS: atom_id res chain seq x y z
N MET A 1 -9.81 -2.39 -12.96
CA MET A 1 -9.18 -2.45 -11.63
C MET A 1 -9.78 -1.34 -10.79
N SER A 2 -10.17 -1.62 -9.54
CA SER A 2 -10.71 -0.59 -8.65
C SER A 2 -9.57 0.24 -8.06
N ASN A 3 -9.64 1.57 -8.18
CA ASN A 3 -8.72 2.48 -7.52
C ASN A 3 -9.19 2.68 -6.07
N ILE A 4 -8.66 1.90 -5.13
CA ILE A 4 -8.98 2.05 -3.70
C ILE A 4 -8.20 3.25 -3.16
N PRO A 5 -8.82 4.24 -2.49
CA PRO A 5 -8.13 5.38 -1.89
C PRO A 5 -6.98 4.94 -0.98
N VAL A 6 -5.93 5.76 -0.94
CA VAL A 6 -4.78 5.53 -0.07
C VAL A 6 -4.37 6.88 0.47
N ASP A 7 -4.24 6.95 1.78
CA ASP A 7 -3.65 8.11 2.45
C ASP A 7 -2.15 7.86 2.62
N VAL A 8 -1.35 8.91 2.41
CA VAL A 8 0.10 8.85 2.51
C VAL A 8 0.56 9.94 3.45
N MET A 9 1.19 9.54 4.54
CA MET A 9 1.74 10.42 5.55
C MET A 9 3.25 10.49 5.42
N ASP A 10 3.76 11.71 5.37
CA ASP A 10 5.19 12.01 5.45
C ASP A 10 5.56 12.31 6.91
N ALA A 11 6.08 11.32 7.63
CA ALA A 11 6.55 11.44 9.00
C ALA A 11 8.07 11.70 9.04
N PRO A 12 8.67 12.18 10.13
CA PRO A 12 10.08 12.55 10.16
C PRO A 12 11.03 11.45 9.65
N ASN A 13 10.78 10.19 10.01
CA ASN A 13 11.68 9.06 9.73
C ASN A 13 11.12 8.05 8.72
N GLU A 14 9.87 8.19 8.28
CA GLU A 14 9.18 7.17 7.49
C GLU A 14 8.04 7.77 6.67
N TYR A 15 7.65 7.03 5.64
CA TYR A 15 6.39 7.23 4.93
C TYR A 15 5.41 6.15 5.37
N ILE A 16 4.18 6.56 5.73
CA ILE A 16 3.13 5.65 6.18
C ILE A 16 1.98 5.71 5.20
N LEU A 17 1.58 4.55 4.67
CA LEU A 17 0.43 4.44 3.78
C LEU A 17 -0.70 3.73 4.52
N TYR A 18 -1.91 4.30 4.46
CA TYR A 18 -3.13 3.72 5.02
C TYR A 18 -4.09 3.37 3.88
N MET A 19 -4.64 2.16 3.91
CA MET A 19 -5.58 1.68 2.90
C MET A 19 -6.67 0.82 3.53
N ASP A 20 -7.93 1.19 3.29
CA ASP A 20 -9.08 0.38 3.67
C ASP A 20 -9.20 -0.88 2.80
N VAL A 21 -9.04 -2.04 3.44
CA VAL A 21 -9.14 -3.37 2.83
C VAL A 21 -10.13 -4.30 3.56
N PRO A 22 -11.34 -3.83 3.96
CA PRO A 22 -12.23 -4.61 4.80
C PRO A 22 -12.72 -5.88 4.09
N GLY A 23 -12.56 -7.01 4.78
CA GLY A 23 -13.01 -8.33 4.33
C GLY A 23 -12.04 -9.08 3.42
N LEU A 24 -10.84 -8.55 3.18
CA LEU A 24 -9.76 -9.29 2.50
C LEU A 24 -8.92 -10.08 3.50
N ASN A 25 -8.49 -11.28 3.13
CA ASN A 25 -7.50 -12.00 3.92
C ASN A 25 -6.11 -11.44 3.64
N LYS A 26 -5.25 -11.46 4.66
CA LYS A 26 -3.86 -10.98 4.53
C LYS A 26 -3.08 -11.74 3.46
N SER A 27 -3.36 -13.04 3.30
CA SER A 27 -2.76 -13.92 2.28
C SER A 27 -3.05 -13.47 0.85
N ASP A 28 -4.13 -12.72 0.64
CA ASP A 28 -4.59 -12.32 -0.68
C ASP A 28 -4.00 -10.97 -1.09
N ILE A 29 -3.24 -10.32 -0.20
CA ILE A 29 -2.60 -9.01 -0.42
C ILE A 29 -1.13 -9.25 -0.74
N GLN A 30 -0.72 -8.77 -1.91
CA GLN A 30 0.66 -8.80 -2.37
C GLN A 30 1.21 -7.37 -2.43
N ILE A 31 2.38 -7.16 -1.85
CA ILE A 31 3.10 -5.89 -1.86
C ILE A 31 4.48 -6.13 -2.48
N THR A 32 4.80 -5.38 -3.53
CA THR A 32 6.08 -5.49 -4.24
C THR A 32 6.61 -4.11 -4.57
N VAL A 33 7.91 -4.00 -4.84
CA VAL A 33 8.54 -2.77 -5.36
C VAL A 33 9.09 -3.07 -6.76
N GLU A 34 8.70 -2.27 -7.75
CA GLU A 34 9.24 -2.32 -9.12
C GLU A 34 10.58 -1.55 -9.20
N GLU A 35 11.37 -1.75 -10.26
CA GLU A 35 12.74 -1.22 -10.41
C GLU A 35 12.84 0.31 -10.30
N ASP A 36 11.79 1.03 -10.67
CA ASP A 36 11.69 2.50 -10.66
C ASP A 36 11.31 3.09 -9.29
N LYS A 37 11.41 2.28 -8.22
CA LYS A 37 10.93 2.58 -6.85
C LYS A 37 9.41 2.77 -6.77
N THR A 38 8.65 2.14 -7.67
CA THR A 38 7.19 2.11 -7.56
C THR A 38 6.75 1.00 -6.60
N LEU A 39 6.13 1.38 -5.49
CA LEU A 39 5.42 0.48 -4.59
C LEU A 39 4.12 0.03 -5.24
N VAL A 40 3.90 -1.27 -5.28
CA VAL A 40 2.74 -1.90 -5.91
C VAL A 40 2.02 -2.76 -4.90
N ILE A 41 0.78 -2.41 -4.60
CA ILE A 41 -0.12 -3.15 -3.71
C ILE A 41 -1.21 -3.76 -4.59
N ARG A 42 -1.32 -5.08 -4.59
CA ARG A 42 -2.32 -5.83 -5.36
C ARG A 42 -3.09 -6.77 -4.47
N SER A 43 -4.36 -6.98 -4.79
CA SER A 43 -5.08 -8.14 -4.29
C SER A 43 -6.07 -8.62 -5.35
N GLY A 44 -6.07 -9.93 -5.57
CA GLY A 44 -7.11 -10.64 -6.34
C GLY A 44 -8.12 -11.33 -5.43
N GLY A 45 -8.04 -11.09 -4.11
CA GLY A 45 -8.92 -11.70 -3.13
C GLY A 45 -10.35 -11.25 -3.32
N LYS A 46 -11.27 -12.20 -3.19
CA LYS A 46 -12.70 -11.94 -3.07
C LYS A 46 -13.06 -11.84 -1.59
N ARG A 47 -14.10 -11.10 -1.24
CA ARG A 47 -14.66 -11.21 0.10
C ARG A 47 -15.30 -12.58 0.23
N LYS A 48 -15.24 -13.17 1.43
CA LYS A 48 -15.80 -14.51 1.71
C LYS A 48 -17.26 -14.69 1.27
N HIS A 49 -18.05 -13.62 1.22
CA HIS A 49 -19.45 -13.66 0.80
C HIS A 49 -19.66 -13.59 -0.72
N ASP A 50 -18.66 -13.17 -1.49
CA ASP A 50 -18.74 -13.10 -2.96
C ASP A 50 -18.74 -14.50 -3.61
N GLU A 51 -18.37 -15.53 -2.83
CA GLU A 51 -18.43 -16.94 -3.25
C GLU A 51 -19.74 -17.62 -2.82
N VAL A 52 -20.55 -16.95 -1.98
CA VAL A 52 -21.79 -17.50 -1.44
C VAL A 52 -22.96 -17.09 -2.33
N GLU A 53 -23.00 -17.66 -3.53
CA GLU A 53 -24.28 -18.11 -4.08
C GLU A 53 -24.50 -19.54 -3.56
N ALA A 54 -24.76 -19.68 -2.25
CA ALA A 54 -25.28 -20.94 -1.74
C ALA A 54 -26.59 -21.22 -2.49
N GLU A 55 -26.79 -22.46 -2.96
CA GLU A 55 -27.98 -22.83 -3.72
C GLU A 55 -29.26 -22.34 -3.00
N GLY A 56 -30.06 -21.52 -3.70
CA GLY A 56 -31.29 -20.94 -3.17
C GLY A 56 -31.15 -19.60 -2.43
N CYS A 57 -29.94 -19.07 -2.22
CA CYS A 57 -29.73 -17.76 -1.62
C CYS A 57 -29.65 -16.65 -2.70
N LYS A 58 -30.29 -15.50 -2.45
CA LYS A 58 -30.21 -14.32 -3.31
C LYS A 58 -29.98 -13.05 -2.50
N TYR A 59 -29.17 -12.15 -3.01
CA TYR A 59 -29.03 -10.80 -2.44
C TYR A 59 -30.34 -10.02 -2.63
N ILE A 60 -30.92 -9.51 -1.54
CA ILE A 60 -32.05 -8.55 -1.60
C ILE A 60 -31.53 -7.15 -1.91
N ARG A 61 -30.33 -6.82 -1.44
CA ARG A 61 -29.64 -5.54 -1.64
C ARG A 61 -28.14 -5.74 -1.54
N LEU A 62 -27.38 -5.14 -2.44
CA LEU A 62 -25.91 -5.17 -2.47
C LEU A 62 -25.38 -3.74 -2.58
N GLU A 63 -24.96 -3.16 -1.46
CA GLU A 63 -24.46 -1.77 -1.41
C GLU A 63 -22.93 -1.71 -1.34
N ARG A 64 -22.32 -2.71 -0.71
CA ARG A 64 -20.87 -2.81 -0.59
C ARG A 64 -20.31 -3.08 -1.98
N LYS A 65 -19.49 -2.16 -2.50
CA LYS A 65 -18.70 -2.42 -3.72
C LYS A 65 -17.88 -3.69 -3.50
N VAL A 66 -17.94 -4.61 -4.46
CA VAL A 66 -17.12 -5.82 -4.50
C VAL A 66 -15.90 -5.51 -5.38
N PRO A 67 -14.78 -5.02 -4.82
CA PRO A 67 -13.56 -4.92 -5.61
C PRO A 67 -13.01 -6.33 -5.83
N GLN A 68 -13.38 -6.96 -6.96
CA GLN A 68 -12.87 -8.29 -7.33
C GLN A 68 -11.35 -8.32 -7.51
N LYS A 69 -10.74 -7.16 -7.85
CA LYS A 69 -9.30 -6.96 -7.99
C LYS A 69 -8.94 -5.51 -7.66
N MET A 70 -8.04 -5.32 -6.70
CA MET A 70 -7.45 -4.02 -6.38
C MET A 70 -5.99 -3.95 -6.85
N SER A 71 -5.59 -2.77 -7.30
CA SER A 71 -4.20 -2.46 -7.63
C SER A 71 -3.95 -1.00 -7.34
N ARG A 72 -2.94 -0.73 -6.52
CA ARG A 72 -2.44 0.62 -6.25
C ARG A 72 -0.96 0.65 -6.54
N LYS A 73 -0.57 1.65 -7.32
CA LYS A 73 0.82 1.97 -7.62
C LYS A 73 1.13 3.34 -7.05
N LEU A 74 2.23 3.45 -6.32
CA LEU A 74 2.71 4.71 -5.77
C LEU A 74 4.22 4.79 -5.95
N ARG A 75 4.69 5.84 -6.62
CA ARG A 75 6.11 6.09 -6.74
C ARG A 75 6.64 6.60 -5.40
N LEU A 76 7.60 5.89 -4.83
CA LEU A 76 8.21 6.28 -3.57
C LEU A 76 9.17 7.47 -3.76
N PRO A 77 9.29 8.36 -2.76
CA PRO A 77 10.30 9.43 -2.78
C PRO A 77 11.73 8.88 -2.87
N GLU A 78 12.67 9.72 -3.30
CA GLU A 78 14.05 9.28 -3.57
C GLU A 78 14.75 8.73 -2.33
N ASN A 79 14.48 9.32 -1.16
CA ASN A 79 15.03 8.94 0.13
C ASN A 79 14.28 7.78 0.79
N ALA A 80 13.33 7.12 0.12
CA ALA A 80 12.68 5.94 0.66
C ALA A 80 13.64 4.74 0.70
N ASN A 81 13.68 4.04 1.83
CA ASN A 81 14.46 2.84 2.04
C ASN A 81 13.69 1.60 1.61
N VAL A 82 13.81 1.22 0.33
CA VAL A 82 13.06 0.09 -0.25
C VAL A 82 13.41 -1.29 0.33
N SER A 83 14.56 -1.42 1.02
CA SER A 83 14.94 -2.67 1.68
C SER A 83 14.29 -2.85 3.06
N ALA A 84 13.72 -1.78 3.63
CA ALA A 84 13.08 -1.77 4.95
C ALA A 84 11.62 -1.33 4.83
N ILE A 85 10.82 -2.17 4.14
CA ILE A 85 9.37 -1.99 4.05
C ILE A 85 8.70 -3.01 4.95
N THR A 86 7.79 -2.54 5.80
CA THR A 86 6.94 -3.41 6.62
C THR A 86 5.47 -3.13 6.34
N ALA A 87 4.63 -4.15 6.55
CA ALA A 87 3.19 -4.01 6.36
C ALA A 87 2.42 -4.76 7.44
N LYS A 88 1.32 -4.16 7.88
CA LYS A 88 0.40 -4.74 8.85
C LYS A 88 -1.01 -4.60 8.31
N CYS A 89 -1.78 -5.67 8.41
CA CYS A 89 -3.22 -5.63 8.15
C CYS A 89 -3.95 -5.98 9.44
N GLU A 90 -4.75 -5.05 9.96
CA GLU A 90 -5.48 -5.17 11.21
C GLU A 90 -6.82 -4.44 11.11
N ASN A 91 -7.88 -5.03 11.65
CA ASN A 91 -9.23 -4.44 11.67
C ASN A 91 -9.77 -3.95 10.32
N GLY A 92 -9.30 -4.54 9.21
CA GLY A 92 -9.71 -4.15 7.86
C GLY A 92 -8.93 -2.99 7.25
N GLU A 93 -7.88 -2.51 7.91
CA GLU A 93 -6.94 -1.51 7.40
C GLU A 93 -5.58 -2.18 7.11
N LEU A 94 -4.99 -1.82 5.96
CA LEU A 94 -3.62 -2.12 5.60
C LEU A 94 -2.75 -0.89 5.84
N THR A 95 -1.80 -1.00 6.75
CA THR A 95 -0.74 -0.02 6.99
C THR A 95 0.55 -0.50 6.34
N VAL A 96 1.18 0.33 5.51
CA VAL A 96 2.51 0.06 4.94
C VAL A 96 3.47 1.15 5.40
N ILE A 97 4.60 0.75 6.00
CA ILE A 97 5.62 1.65 6.51
C ILE A 97 6.87 1.49 5.65
N VAL A 98 7.39 2.63 5.18
CA VAL A 98 8.62 2.72 4.40
C VAL A 98 9.57 3.66 5.11
N GLU A 99 10.63 3.14 5.72
CA GLU A 99 11.62 3.97 6.40
C GLU A 99 12.30 4.93 5.43
N LYS A 100 12.78 6.07 5.93
CA LYS A 100 13.62 6.98 5.17
C LYS A 100 15.09 6.62 5.34
N LEU A 101 15.84 6.74 4.24
CA LEU A 101 17.29 6.69 4.25
C LEU A 101 17.83 7.87 5.09
N PRO A 102 18.92 7.65 5.85
CA PRO A 102 19.59 8.72 6.56
C PRO A 102 19.95 9.87 5.61
N ALA A 103 19.76 11.10 6.08
CA ALA A 103 20.17 12.27 5.31
C ALA A 103 21.68 12.19 5.01
N PRO A 104 22.10 12.50 3.76
CA PRO A 104 23.51 12.52 3.43
C PRO A 104 24.23 13.54 4.32
N LYS A 105 25.43 13.19 4.80
CA LYS A 105 26.26 14.13 5.57
C LYS A 105 26.50 15.39 4.73
N PRO A 106 26.37 16.59 5.32
CA PRO A 106 26.64 17.83 4.60
C PRO A 106 28.08 17.81 4.08
N LYS A 107 28.25 17.94 2.76
CA LYS A 107 29.56 18.09 2.12
C LYS A 107 29.88 19.58 2.09
N SER A 108 30.74 20.05 2.99
CA SER A 108 31.34 21.38 2.87
C SER A 108 32.44 21.33 1.81
N VAL A 109 32.28 22.08 0.73
CA VAL A 109 33.33 22.26 -0.27
C VAL A 109 33.97 23.63 -0.04
N GLN A 110 35.29 23.67 0.14
CA GLN A 110 36.02 24.94 0.17
C GLN A 110 36.08 25.51 -1.25
N VAL A 111 35.64 26.75 -1.42
CA VAL A 111 35.71 27.48 -2.69
C VAL A 111 36.93 28.39 -2.64
N ALA A 112 37.87 28.19 -3.56
CA ALA A 112 39.02 29.08 -3.70
C ALA A 112 38.59 30.41 -4.32
N ILE A 113 39.08 31.52 -3.76
CA ILE A 113 38.87 32.86 -4.29
C ILE A 113 39.94 33.12 -5.36
N SER A 114 39.51 33.57 -6.55
CA SER A 114 40.36 34.03 -7.65
C SER A 114 40.38 35.55 -7.73
#